data_AF-A0A0C9W1U4-F1
#
_entry.id   AF-A0A0C9W1U4-F1
#
_cell.length_a   1.000
_cell.length_b   1.000
_cell.length_c   1.000
_cell.angle_alpha   90.00
_cell.angle_beta   90.00
_cell.angle_gamma   90.00
#
_symmetry.space_group_name_H-M   'P 1'
#
loop_
_entity.id
_entity.type
_entity.pdbx_description
1 polymer ?
#
loop_
_entity_poly.entity_id
_entity_poly.type
_entity_poly.pdbx_seq_one_letter_code
_entity_poly.pdbx_strand_id
1 'polypeptide(L)'
;ERVGQILKEVTIGDDLLEEQHIRVVNMVTEYADAFALTLSEVLPVDFVTHKLHVNPLTPLPTKVYQKLLTAEQKSWFYGKVDEMEAAGIIARVRADEVR
;
A
#
# COMPACT_ATOMS: atom_id res chain seq x y z
N GLU A 1 -4.72 2.90 22.17
CA GLU A 1 -5.38 3.70 21.12
C GLU A 1 -5.16 3.15 19.71
N ARG A 2 -3.92 2.88 19.25
CA ARG A 2 -3.63 2.25 17.93
C ARG A 2 -3.95 0.75 17.83
N VAL A 3 -3.44 -0.07 18.75
CA VAL A 3 -3.64 -1.54 18.72
C VAL A 3 -5.12 -1.93 18.75
N GLY A 4 -5.93 -1.21 19.53
CA GLY A 4 -7.37 -1.42 19.57
C GLY A 4 -8.07 -1.10 18.24
N GLN A 5 -7.52 -0.19 17.43
CA GLN A 5 -8.02 0.06 16.08
C GLN A 5 -7.60 -1.05 15.12
N ILE A 6 -6.36 -1.54 15.20
CA ILE A 6 -5.92 -2.72 14.44
C ILE A 6 -6.83 -3.91 14.73
N LEU A 7 -7.11 -4.20 16.01
CA LEU A 7 -8.00 -5.30 16.39
C LEU A 7 -9.45 -5.13 15.89
N LYS A 8 -9.91 -3.90 15.63
CA LYS A 8 -11.22 -3.64 15.02
C LYS A 8 -11.24 -3.87 13.52
N GLU A 9 -10.13 -3.56 12.85
CA GLU A 9 -9.99 -3.74 11.40
C GLU A 9 -9.64 -5.20 11.03
N VAL A 10 -9.08 -5.96 11.97
CA VAL A 10 -8.79 -7.39 11.79
C VAL A 10 -10.06 -8.21 12.03
N THR A 11 -10.53 -8.89 10.98
CA THR A 11 -11.61 -9.86 11.09
C THR A 11 -11.09 -11.18 11.67
N ILE A 12 -11.54 -11.54 12.86
CA ILE A 12 -11.30 -12.84 13.49
C ILE A 12 -12.56 -13.70 13.31
N GLY A 13 -12.39 -14.93 12.80
CA GLY A 13 -13.50 -15.87 12.57
C GLY A 13 -14.21 -16.28 13.86
N ASP A 14 -15.51 -16.56 13.75
CA ASP A 14 -16.37 -17.03 14.84
C ASP A 14 -16.28 -18.56 15.06
N ASP A 15 -15.49 -19.25 14.23
CA ASP A 15 -15.22 -20.69 14.29
C ASP A 15 -14.11 -21.08 15.28
N LEU A 16 -13.57 -20.11 16.02
CA LEU A 16 -12.52 -20.32 17.00
C LEU A 16 -13.08 -20.62 18.39
N LEU A 17 -12.44 -21.57 19.09
CA LEU A 17 -12.62 -21.72 20.53
C LEU A 17 -12.08 -20.48 21.25
N GLU A 18 -12.59 -20.21 22.45
CA GLU A 18 -12.18 -19.07 23.28
C GLU A 18 -10.65 -18.97 23.45
N GLU A 19 -10.00 -20.11 23.72
CA GLU A 19 -8.54 -20.17 23.87
C GLU A 19 -7.79 -19.80 22.58
N GLN A 20 -8.34 -20.16 21.42
CA GLN A 20 -7.75 -19.83 20.12
C GLN A 20 -7.97 -18.36 19.79
N HIS A 21 -9.17 -17.84 20.07
CA HIS A 21 -9.48 -16.43 19.91
C HIS A 21 -8.54 -15.55 20.73
N ILE A 22 -8.32 -15.89 22.01
CA ILE A 22 -7.36 -15.21 22.88
C ILE A 22 -5.94 -15.24 22.30
N ARG A 23 -5.50 -16.40 21.78
CA ARG A 23 -4.18 -16.52 21.14
C ARG A 23 -4.02 -15.61 19.92
N VAL A 24 -5.05 -15.51 19.08
CA VAL A 24 -5.03 -14.61 17.91
C VAL A 24 -4.97 -13.15 18.33
N VAL A 25 -5.81 -12.74 19.28
CA VAL A 25 -5.80 -11.35 19.82
C VAL A 25 -4.43 -10.99 20.41
N ASN A 26 -3.84 -11.90 21.19
CA ASN A 26 -2.51 -11.70 21.76
C ASN A 26 -1.43 -11.57 20.68
N MET A 27 -1.48 -12.41 19.64
CA MET A 27 -0.53 -12.34 18.52
C MET A 27 -0.65 -11.03 17.74
N VAL A 28 -1.88 -10.60 17.41
CA VAL A 28 -2.09 -9.31 16.72
C VAL A 28 -1.63 -8.14 17.59
N THR A 29 -1.82 -8.23 18.90
CA THR A 29 -1.36 -7.23 19.87
C THR A 29 0.17 -7.19 19.95
N GLU A 30 0.82 -8.35 20.02
CA GLU A 30 2.29 -8.50 20.09
C GLU A 30 2.97 -7.96 18.82
N TYR A 31 2.40 -8.24 17.65
CA TYR A 31 2.95 -7.85 16.35
C TYR A 31 2.21 -6.67 15.72
N ALA A 32 1.64 -5.77 16.53
CA ALA A 32 0.86 -4.64 16.04
C ALA A 32 1.66 -3.68 15.13
N ASP A 33 2.98 -3.66 15.25
CA ASP A 33 3.87 -2.84 14.42
C ASP A 33 4.03 -3.39 12.99
N ALA A 34 3.65 -4.64 12.74
CA ALA A 34 3.65 -5.22 11.39
C ALA A 34 2.45 -4.76 10.55
N PHE A 35 1.45 -4.12 11.17
CA PHE A 35 0.27 -3.60 10.51
C PHE A 35 0.43 -2.10 10.23
N ALA A 36 -0.18 -1.62 9.16
CA ALA A 36 -0.30 -0.21 8.83
C ALA A 36 -1.78 0.17 8.74
N LEU A 37 -2.23 1.14 9.53
CA LEU A 37 -3.59 1.69 9.48
C LEU A 37 -3.75 2.76 8.38
N THR A 38 -2.65 3.41 8.01
CA THR A 38 -2.60 4.43 6.96
C THR A 38 -1.39 4.20 6.06
N LEU A 39 -1.42 4.78 4.86
CA LEU A 39 -0.27 4.72 3.94
C LEU A 39 0.98 5.40 4.50
N SER A 40 0.83 6.41 5.37
CA SER A 40 1.96 7.09 6.00
C SER A 40 2.72 6.24 7.02
N GLU A 41 2.12 5.16 7.52
CA GLU A 41 2.80 4.20 8.40
C GLU A 41 3.69 3.23 7.59
N VAL A 42 3.56 3.19 6.26
CA VAL A 42 4.39 2.36 5.39
C VAL A 42 5.74 3.04 5.17
N LEU A 43 6.80 2.42 5.66
CA LEU A 43 8.17 2.91 5.49
C LEU A 43 8.82 2.31 4.24
N PRO A 44 9.31 3.12 3.29
CA PRO A 44 10.06 2.62 2.15
C PRO A 44 11.39 2.03 2.62
N VAL A 45 11.83 0.95 1.94
CA VAL A 45 13.16 0.38 2.15
C VAL A 45 14.20 1.30 1.50
N ASP A 46 15.00 1.99 2.31
CA ASP A 46 15.99 2.97 1.86
C ASP A 46 17.41 2.38 1.67
N PHE A 47 17.66 1.20 2.21
CA PHE A 47 18.98 0.55 2.18
C PHE A 47 19.15 -0.46 1.02
N VAL A 48 18.10 -0.74 0.24
CA VAL A 48 18.17 -1.62 -0.95
C VAL A 48 17.44 -0.99 -2.11
N THR A 49 18.11 -0.95 -3.27
CA THR A 49 17.48 -0.56 -4.54
C THR A 49 17.12 -1.79 -5.34
N HIS A 50 15.84 -1.94 -5.69
CA HIS A 50 15.40 -2.97 -6.63
C HIS A 50 15.83 -2.58 -8.06
N LYS A 51 16.60 -3.44 -8.74
CA LYS A 51 17.04 -3.24 -10.13
C LYS A 51 16.22 -4.11 -11.07
N LEU A 52 15.48 -3.48 -11.97
CA LEU A 52 14.80 -4.19 -13.05
C LEU A 52 15.82 -4.60 -14.12
N HIS A 53 16.01 -5.90 -14.33
CA HIS A 53 16.90 -6.45 -15.36
C HIS A 53 16.14 -6.57 -16.69
N VAL A 54 15.89 -5.43 -17.33
CA VAL A 54 15.25 -5.38 -18.64
C VAL A 54 16.30 -5.66 -19.73
N ASN A 55 15.97 -6.52 -20.68
CA ASN A 55 16.80 -6.73 -21.86
C ASN A 55 16.85 -5.44 -22.70
N PRO A 56 18.03 -4.84 -22.94
CA PRO A 56 18.15 -3.58 -23.66
C PRO A 56 17.73 -3.67 -25.14
N LEU A 57 17.63 -4.88 -25.69
CA LEU A 57 17.19 -5.11 -27.08
C LEU A 57 15.67 -5.28 -27.19
N THR A 58 14.95 -5.34 -26.07
CA THR A 58 13.49 -5.49 -26.10
C THR A 58 12.83 -4.12 -26.26
N PRO A 59 12.10 -3.86 -27.36
CA PRO A 59 11.35 -2.63 -27.50
C PRO A 59 10.21 -2.60 -26.47
N LEU A 60 10.24 -1.61 -25.57
CA LEU A 60 9.19 -1.38 -24.59
C LEU A 60 8.25 -0.24 -25.03
N PRO A 61 6.96 -0.29 -24.65
CA PRO A 61 6.04 0.81 -24.95
C PRO A 61 6.45 2.06 -24.18
N THR A 62 6.70 3.16 -24.90
CA THR A 62 7.05 4.48 -24.33
C THR A 62 5.84 5.40 -24.16
N LYS A 63 4.67 4.99 -24.67
CA LYS A 63 3.42 5.74 -24.57
C LYS A 63 2.29 4.81 -24.13
N VAL A 64 1.55 5.25 -23.13
CA VAL A 64 0.37 4.54 -22.62
C VAL A 64 -0.83 5.48 -22.73
N TYR A 65 -1.92 5.01 -23.31
CA TYR A 65 -3.19 5.74 -23.28
C TYR A 65 -3.87 5.49 -21.94
N GLN A 66 -4.12 6.55 -21.17
CA GLN A 66 -4.85 6.42 -19.92
C GLN A 66 -6.31 6.05 -20.21
N LYS A 67 -6.83 5.07 -19.46
CA LYS A 67 -8.24 4.70 -19.52
C LYS A 67 -9.09 5.87 -19.01
N LEU A 68 -10.18 6.17 -19.72
CA LEU A 68 -11.16 7.17 -19.26
C LEU A 68 -11.84 6.66 -17.99
N LEU A 69 -11.83 7.49 -16.96
CA LEU A 69 -12.48 7.24 -15.67
C LEU A 69 -13.80 8.02 -15.58
N THR A 70 -14.80 7.43 -14.91
CA THR A 70 -16.02 8.15 -14.52
C THR A 70 -15.72 9.23 -13.47
N ALA A 71 -16.65 10.15 -13.23
CA ALA A 71 -16.46 11.23 -12.25
C ALA A 71 -16.21 10.69 -10.84
N GLU A 72 -16.98 9.69 -10.41
CA GLU A 72 -16.83 9.04 -9.10
C GLU A 72 -15.47 8.35 -8.97
N GLN A 73 -15.05 7.63 -10.02
CA GLN A 73 -13.74 6.99 -10.06
C GLN A 73 -12.61 8.02 -9.95
N LYS A 74 -12.69 9.13 -10.70
CA LYS A 74 -11.67 10.19 -10.63
C LYS A 74 -11.51 10.73 -9.22
N SER A 75 -12.61 11.05 -8.55
CA SER A 75 -12.57 11.59 -7.19
C SER A 75 -11.88 10.63 -6.23
N TRP A 76 -12.19 9.33 -6.32
CA TRP A 76 -11.60 8.32 -5.47
C TRP A 76 -10.11 8.09 -5.78
N PHE A 77 -9.77 7.87 -7.05
CA PHE A 77 -8.40 7.60 -7.47
C PHE A 77 -7.47 8.77 -7.21
N TYR A 78 -7.89 10.01 -7.49
CA TYR A 78 -7.06 11.18 -7.23
C TYR A 78 -6.84 11.40 -5.75
N GLY A 79 -7.86 11.20 -4.90
CA GLY A 79 -7.66 11.22 -3.45
C GLY A 79 -6.63 10.20 -2.97
N LYS A 80 -6.60 8.99 -3.56
CA LYS A 80 -5.58 7.98 -3.24
C LYS A 80 -4.19 8.32 -3.77
N VAL A 81 -4.09 8.92 -4.95
CA VAL A 81 -2.82 9.44 -5.48
C VAL A 81 -2.26 10.51 -4.55
N ASP A 82 -3.10 11.44 -4.09
CA ASP A 82 -2.69 12.50 -3.16
C ASP A 82 -2.22 11.90 -1.80
N GLU A 83 -2.91 10.88 -1.29
CA GLU A 83 -2.51 10.18 -0.06
C GLU A 83 -1.15 9.48 -0.22
N MET A 84 -0.91 8.82 -1.36
CA MET A 84 0.37 8.18 -1.67
C MET A 84 1.51 9.19 -1.85
N GLU A 85 1.24 10.33 -2.51
CA GLU A 85 2.20 11.42 -2.68
C GLU A 85 2.56 12.02 -1.30
N ALA A 86 1.57 12.29 -0.45
CA ALA A 86 1.78 12.79 0.91
C ALA A 86 2.56 11.81 1.81
N ALA A 87 2.37 10.50 1.61
CA ALA A 87 3.12 9.45 2.31
C ALA A 87 4.53 9.22 1.74
N GLY A 88 4.90 9.88 0.63
CA GLY A 88 6.20 9.70 -0.02
C GLY A 88 6.36 8.35 -0.76
N ILE A 89 5.26 7.64 -1.01
CA ILE A 89 5.25 6.36 -1.73
C ILE A 89 5.44 6.57 -3.23
N ILE A 90 4.88 7.66 -3.76
CA ILE A 90 5.02 8.06 -5.17
C ILE A 90 5.51 9.49 -5.26
N ALA A 91 6.10 9.84 -6.40
CA ALA A 91 6.53 11.19 -6.72
C ALA A 91 6.08 11.57 -8.13
N ARG A 92 5.88 12.87 -8.35
CA ARG A 92 5.67 13.40 -9.69
C ARG A 92 6.96 13.29 -10.49
N VAL A 93 6.84 12.73 -11.68
CA VAL A 93 7.93 12.65 -12.65
C VAL A 93 7.57 13.54 -13.84
N ARG A 94 8.53 14.34 -14.30
CA ARG A 94 8.29 15.18 -15.48
C ARG A 94 8.29 14.31 -16.73
N ALA A 95 7.47 14.67 -17.71
CA ALA A 95 7.38 13.92 -18.96
C ALA A 95 8.73 13.81 -19.70
N ASP A 96 9.62 14.80 -19.56
CA ASP A 96 10.95 14.79 -20.18
C ASP A 96 11.99 13.94 -19.43
N GLU A 97 11.69 13.49 -18.21
CA GLU A 97 12.50 12.53 -17.45
C GLU A 97 12.20 11.08 -17.84
N VAL A 98 11.04 10.83 -18.47
CA VAL A 98 10.65 9.53 -19.00
C VAL A 98 11.13 9.42 -20.45
N ARG A 99 12.28 8.75 -20.67
CA ARG A 99 12.87 8.50 -21.99
C ARG A 99 12.48 7.14 -22.56
#